data_AF-A0AA49GMG5-F1
#
_entry.id   AF-A0AA49GMG5-F1
#
_cell.length_a   1.000
_cell.length_b   1.000
_cell.length_c   1.000
_cell.angle_alpha   90.00
_cell.angle_beta   90.00
_cell.angle_gamma   90.00
#
_symmetry.space_group_name_H-M   'P 1'
#
loop_
_entity.id
_entity.type
_entity.pdbx_description
1 polymer ?
#
loop_
_entity_poly.entity_id
_entity_poly.type
_entity_poly.pdbx_seq_one_letter_code
_entity_poly.pdbx_strand_id
1 'polypeptide(L)'
;MMTTKQTILSLLIGVWCTVAYGQKRSDVIYQVNDEPLACIIADVTPQEIKFKHLENPDGPDYVLKKEKALLIFKENGDFLLPAEEEADWVAGADNNAHKIITKDHQIHPAQFLEVQGTIINYQGKQGQGKQSIDTDNVLLIIYKDGRHELYSPPEEVAEGLEELGGKMDDYAASTTTVAEQTISGDVINLDAEQKAHFEKMAEVKANDFGKYLRIISNKEEDEEDKLYAIEAACKLFISDSSKVEVSSINRQDKKQYTIPQYLDRLRMLPYDKVELIWMQAQLVSQLRPGEDGKYYGVIAAQQLFRGYLDNEIVYQDVTDKNIEVVLARYEVFDEGVRKQKWDVFLSDIGVQQTREK
;
A
#
# COMPACT_ATOMS: atom_id res chain seq x y z
N MET A 1 11.76 -37.23 28.72
CA MET A 1 12.29 -36.59 27.49
C MET A 1 11.23 -36.75 26.41
N MET A 2 10.34 -35.76 26.28
CA MET A 2 9.36 -35.66 25.21
C MET A 2 9.55 -34.29 24.59
N THR A 3 9.98 -34.28 23.33
CA THR A 3 10.19 -33.08 22.50
C THR A 3 8.86 -32.74 21.82
N THR A 4 8.22 -31.66 22.27
CA THR A 4 7.05 -31.09 21.59
C THR A 4 7.55 -30.10 20.54
N LYS A 5 7.39 -30.44 19.26
CA LYS A 5 7.61 -29.52 18.14
C LYS A 5 6.48 -28.49 18.14
N GLN A 6 6.81 -27.21 18.26
CA GLN A 6 5.89 -26.11 17.97
C GLN A 6 5.99 -25.77 16.49
N THR A 7 4.88 -25.94 15.78
CA THR A 7 4.64 -25.42 14.44
C THR A 7 4.34 -23.93 14.56
N ILE A 8 5.15 -23.08 13.93
CA ILE A 8 4.92 -21.65 13.80
C ILE A 8 3.89 -21.45 12.68
N LEU A 9 2.74 -20.91 13.04
CA LEU A 9 1.69 -20.46 12.13
C LEU A 9 2.08 -19.04 11.66
N SER A 10 2.50 -18.93 10.40
CA SER A 10 2.80 -17.67 9.74
C SER A 10 1.51 -16.94 9.40
N LEU A 11 1.20 -15.88 10.15
CA LEU A 11 0.13 -14.93 9.89
C LEU A 11 0.72 -13.78 9.05
N LEU A 12 0.52 -13.82 7.73
CA LEU A 12 0.85 -12.73 6.81
C LEU A 12 -0.36 -11.79 6.75
N ILE A 13 -0.37 -10.75 7.58
CA ILE A 13 -1.32 -9.64 7.44
C ILE A 13 -0.68 -8.63 6.50
N GLY A 14 -1.12 -8.61 5.24
CA GLY A 14 -0.79 -7.59 4.27
C GLY A 14 -1.70 -6.39 4.44
N VAL A 15 -1.20 -5.33 5.07
CA VAL A 15 -1.88 -4.03 5.13
C VAL A 15 -1.48 -3.24 3.88
N TRP A 16 -2.42 -3.00 2.97
CA TRP A 16 -2.21 -2.24 1.75
C TRP A 16 -2.40 -0.75 2.03
N CYS A 17 -1.32 0.02 2.06
CA CYS A 17 -1.39 1.48 2.12
C CYS A 17 -1.51 2.06 0.70
N THR A 18 -2.73 2.30 0.22
CA THR A 18 -2.94 3.18 -0.93
C THR A 18 -2.87 4.64 -0.49
N VAL A 19 -1.76 5.30 -0.81
CA VAL A 19 -1.57 6.73 -0.52
C VAL A 19 -2.50 7.56 -1.42
N ALA A 20 -3.52 8.16 -0.80
CA ALA A 20 -4.45 9.06 -1.46
C ALA A 20 -3.85 10.45 -1.68
N TYR A 21 -3.10 10.64 -2.76
CA TYR A 21 -2.85 11.97 -3.34
C TYR A 21 -2.87 11.89 -4.87
N GLY A 22 -3.96 12.40 -5.46
CA GLY A 22 -4.01 12.76 -6.88
C GLY A 22 -4.01 11.61 -7.89
N GLN A 23 -4.60 10.45 -7.57
CA GLN A 23 -4.89 9.45 -8.61
C GLN A 23 -5.74 10.12 -9.71
N LYS A 24 -5.19 10.20 -10.93
CA LYS A 24 -6.07 10.19 -12.09
C LYS A 24 -6.99 8.99 -11.90
N ARG A 25 -8.29 9.23 -11.93
CA ARG A 25 -9.31 8.19 -12.03
C ARG A 25 -8.89 7.26 -13.16
N SER A 26 -8.66 5.99 -12.83
CA SER A 26 -8.22 4.97 -13.75
C SER A 26 -8.82 3.64 -13.37
N ASP A 27 -8.94 2.76 -14.35
CA ASP A 27 -9.29 1.39 -14.10
C ASP A 27 -8.11 0.68 -13.42
N VAL A 28 -8.38 -0.36 -12.64
CA VAL A 28 -7.38 -1.14 -11.93
C VAL A 28 -7.69 -2.62 -12.08
N ILE A 29 -6.70 -3.39 -12.52
CA ILE A 29 -6.78 -4.85 -12.56
C ILE A 29 -5.93 -5.40 -11.42
N TYR A 30 -6.55 -6.13 -10.49
CA TYR A 30 -5.86 -6.88 -9.45
C TYR A 30 -5.57 -8.29 -9.94
N GLN A 31 -4.30 -8.66 -9.96
CA GLN A 31 -3.82 -9.92 -10.52
C GLN A 31 -3.52 -10.95 -9.42
N VAL A 32 -3.40 -12.22 -9.82
CA VAL A 32 -3.07 -13.35 -8.91
C VAL A 32 -1.69 -13.19 -8.23
N ASN A 33 -0.79 -12.39 -8.80
CA ASN A 33 0.50 -12.07 -8.18
C ASN A 33 0.42 -10.87 -7.21
N ASP A 34 -0.78 -10.44 -6.85
CA ASP A 34 -1.11 -9.30 -6.00
C ASP A 34 -0.69 -7.92 -6.54
N GLU A 35 -0.18 -7.79 -7.76
CA GLU A 35 0.22 -6.47 -8.29
C GLU A 35 -0.97 -5.75 -8.96
N PRO A 36 -1.41 -4.59 -8.42
CA PRO A 36 -2.45 -3.80 -9.06
C PRO A 36 -1.91 -3.13 -10.32
N LEU A 37 -2.61 -3.34 -11.43
CA LEU A 37 -2.29 -2.75 -12.73
C LEU A 37 -3.26 -1.61 -13.04
N ALA A 38 -2.79 -0.38 -12.87
CA ALA A 38 -3.55 0.82 -13.23
C ALA A 38 -3.55 0.99 -14.76
N CYS A 39 -4.72 1.06 -15.38
CA CYS A 39 -4.89 0.99 -16.83
C CYS A 39 -6.17 1.69 -17.32
N ILE A 40 -6.40 1.63 -18.64
CA ILE A 40 -7.66 1.96 -19.29
C ILE A 40 -8.19 0.68 -19.93
N ILE A 41 -9.33 0.16 -19.47
CA ILE A 41 -9.91 -1.06 -20.01
C ILE A 41 -10.56 -0.76 -21.36
N ALA A 42 -10.09 -1.44 -22.40
CA ALA A 42 -10.62 -1.32 -23.75
C ALA A 42 -11.73 -2.33 -24.01
N ASP A 43 -11.56 -3.58 -23.56
CA ASP A 43 -12.53 -4.66 -23.76
C ASP A 43 -12.33 -5.78 -22.74
N VAL A 44 -13.39 -6.52 -22.40
CA VAL A 44 -13.32 -7.72 -21.56
C VAL A 44 -14.11 -8.83 -22.24
N THR A 45 -13.41 -9.90 -22.59
CA THR A 45 -13.99 -11.10 -23.23
C THR A 45 -13.94 -12.29 -22.26
N PRO A 46 -14.56 -13.43 -22.59
CA PRO A 46 -14.47 -14.63 -21.77
C PRO A 46 -13.04 -15.18 -21.58
N GLN A 47 -12.07 -14.81 -22.43
CA GLN A 47 -10.71 -15.35 -22.40
C GLN A 47 -9.65 -14.31 -22.03
N GLU A 48 -9.88 -13.05 -22.37
CA GLU A 48 -8.89 -11.99 -22.29
C GLU A 48 -9.49 -10.63 -21.93
N ILE A 49 -8.68 -9.83 -21.25
CA ILE A 49 -8.91 -8.42 -20.92
C ILE A 49 -7.96 -7.61 -21.79
N LYS A 50 -8.52 -6.69 -22.58
CA LYS A 50 -7.75 -5.72 -23.37
C LYS A 50 -7.69 -4.41 -22.62
N PHE A 51 -6.49 -3.85 -22.50
CA PHE A 51 -6.28 -2.59 -21.79
C PHE A 51 -5.19 -1.75 -22.45
N LYS A 52 -5.11 -0.48 -22.06
CA LYS A 52 -4.02 0.44 -22.41
C LYS A 52 -3.34 0.95 -21.14
N HIS A 53 -2.05 1.24 -21.23
CA HIS A 53 -1.34 1.92 -20.15
C HIS A 53 -1.82 3.37 -20.03
N LEU A 54 -1.94 3.87 -18.80
CA LEU A 54 -2.40 5.24 -18.53
C LEU A 54 -1.48 6.31 -19.11
N GLU A 55 -0.19 6.00 -19.25
CA GLU A 55 0.83 6.89 -19.80
C GLU A 55 0.81 6.92 -21.33
N ASN A 56 0.18 5.92 -21.97
CA ASN A 56 0.08 5.79 -23.41
C ASN A 56 -1.35 5.41 -23.86
N PRO A 57 -2.34 6.30 -23.64
CA PRO A 57 -3.74 6.03 -23.96
C PRO A 57 -4.01 5.88 -25.47
N ASP A 58 -3.13 6.40 -26.31
CA ASP A 58 -3.20 6.27 -27.78
C ASP A 58 -2.40 5.06 -28.31
N GLY A 59 -1.78 4.27 -27.41
CA GLY A 59 -0.96 3.11 -27.72
C GLY A 59 -1.75 1.87 -28.18
N PRO A 60 -1.06 0.76 -28.47
CA PRO A 60 -1.72 -0.50 -28.81
C PRO A 60 -2.51 -1.05 -27.63
N ASP A 61 -3.44 -1.97 -27.91
CA ASP A 61 -4.10 -2.74 -26.85
C ASP A 61 -3.15 -3.83 -26.35
N TYR A 62 -3.00 -3.89 -25.04
CA TYR A 62 -2.32 -4.96 -24.31
C TYR A 62 -3.33 -6.00 -23.90
N VAL A 63 -2.89 -7.25 -23.79
CA VAL A 63 -3.76 -8.40 -23.54
C VAL A 63 -3.33 -9.10 -22.26
N LEU A 64 -4.24 -9.16 -21.29
CA LEU A 64 -4.13 -9.99 -20.10
C LEU A 64 -5.10 -11.16 -20.19
N LYS A 65 -4.64 -12.38 -19.93
CA LYS A 65 -5.56 -13.53 -19.85
C LYS A 65 -6.49 -13.38 -18.65
N LYS A 66 -7.79 -13.66 -18.83
CA LYS A 66 -8.82 -13.52 -17.79
C LYS A 66 -8.46 -14.30 -16.52
N GLU A 67 -7.88 -15.49 -16.66
CA GLU A 67 -7.41 -16.36 -15.55
C GLU A 67 -6.32 -15.74 -14.64
N LYS A 68 -5.68 -14.65 -15.08
CA LYS A 68 -4.66 -13.94 -14.29
C LYS A 68 -5.22 -12.79 -13.46
N ALA A 69 -6.48 -12.40 -13.69
CA ALA A 69 -7.14 -11.31 -12.99
C ALA A 69 -8.09 -11.87 -11.92
N LEU A 70 -7.91 -11.43 -10.69
CA LEU A 70 -8.78 -11.76 -9.55
C LEU A 70 -9.99 -10.84 -9.50
N LEU A 71 -9.75 -9.54 -9.74
CA LEU A 71 -10.73 -8.49 -9.58
C LEU A 71 -10.38 -7.32 -10.49
N ILE A 72 -11.37 -6.69 -11.07
CA ILE A 72 -11.19 -5.51 -11.90
C ILE A 72 -12.11 -4.41 -11.38
N PHE A 73 -11.60 -3.20 -11.21
CA PHE A 73 -12.39 -2.01 -10.96
C PHE A 73 -12.26 -1.03 -12.11
N LYS A 74 -13.37 -0.41 -12.48
CA LYS A 74 -13.37 0.78 -13.33
C LYS A 74 -13.16 2.03 -12.50
N GLU A 75 -12.81 3.11 -13.19
CA GLU A 75 -12.67 4.43 -12.60
C GLU A 75 -13.93 4.96 -11.89
N ASN A 76 -15.12 4.45 -12.28
CA ASN A 76 -16.41 4.81 -11.71
C ASN A 76 -16.80 3.94 -10.51
N GLY A 77 -15.95 2.98 -10.12
CA GLY A 77 -16.16 2.07 -9.00
C GLY A 77 -16.93 0.81 -9.36
N ASP A 78 -17.39 0.64 -10.61
CA ASP A 78 -17.93 -0.64 -11.07
C ASP A 78 -16.83 -1.69 -11.03
N PHE A 79 -17.20 -2.92 -10.70
CA PHE A 79 -16.22 -4.00 -10.60
C PHE A 79 -16.68 -5.26 -11.34
N LEU A 80 -15.73 -6.13 -11.62
CA LEU A 80 -15.92 -7.41 -12.28
C LEU A 80 -15.07 -8.47 -11.61
N LEU A 81 -15.64 -9.65 -11.37
CA LEU A 81 -14.95 -10.85 -10.91
C LEU A 81 -14.67 -11.78 -12.10
N PRO A 82 -13.45 -11.80 -12.65
CA PRO A 82 -13.20 -12.47 -13.92
C PRO A 82 -13.28 -14.00 -13.85
N ALA A 83 -13.19 -14.57 -12.65
CA ALA A 83 -13.30 -16.00 -12.40
C ALA A 83 -14.70 -16.57 -12.69
N GLU A 84 -15.75 -15.74 -12.73
CA GLU A 84 -17.11 -16.18 -13.03
C GLU A 84 -17.29 -16.47 -14.54
N GLU A 85 -17.96 -17.58 -14.87
CA GLU A 85 -18.20 -18.02 -16.27
C GLU A 85 -19.02 -16.98 -17.05
N GLU A 86 -19.98 -16.33 -16.40
CA GLU A 86 -20.85 -15.27 -16.94
C GLU A 86 -20.65 -13.95 -16.18
N ALA A 87 -19.39 -13.56 -15.96
CA ALA A 87 -19.06 -12.34 -15.23
C ALA A 87 -19.63 -11.09 -15.92
N ASP A 88 -20.50 -10.37 -15.21
CA ASP A 88 -21.04 -9.07 -15.61
C ASP A 88 -20.53 -7.96 -14.68
N TRP A 89 -20.47 -6.73 -15.20
CA TRP A 89 -20.10 -5.57 -14.40
C TRP A 89 -21.13 -5.33 -13.31
N VAL A 90 -20.66 -5.29 -12.05
CA VAL A 90 -21.47 -4.99 -10.88
C VAL A 90 -21.26 -3.54 -10.47
N ALA A 91 -22.36 -2.82 -10.25
CA ALA A 91 -22.33 -1.43 -9.81
C ALA A 91 -21.76 -1.33 -8.38
N GLY A 92 -20.52 -0.88 -8.29
CA GLY A 92 -19.84 -0.76 -7.00
C GLY A 92 -20.13 0.56 -6.30
N ALA A 93 -20.13 1.68 -7.05
CA ALA A 93 -20.42 3.00 -6.48
C ALA A 93 -21.92 3.35 -6.59
N ASP A 94 -22.46 3.93 -5.52
CA ASP A 94 -23.73 4.67 -5.54
C ASP A 94 -23.40 6.13 -5.25
N ASN A 95 -23.89 7.06 -6.08
CA ASN A 95 -23.71 8.50 -5.89
C ASN A 95 -24.20 9.00 -4.53
N ASN A 96 -24.98 8.19 -3.79
CA ASN A 96 -25.57 8.57 -2.51
C ASN A 96 -24.80 8.11 -1.26
N ALA A 97 -23.90 7.11 -1.35
CA ALA A 97 -23.20 6.57 -0.18
C ALA A 97 -21.92 5.80 -0.53
N HIS A 98 -20.91 5.85 0.35
CA HIS A 98 -19.80 4.90 0.35
C HIS A 98 -20.31 3.52 0.77
N LYS A 99 -19.68 2.44 0.30
CA LYS A 99 -19.96 1.06 0.72
C LYS A 99 -18.72 0.55 1.46
N ILE A 100 -18.85 0.27 2.75
CA ILE A 100 -17.83 -0.45 3.53
C ILE A 100 -18.22 -1.93 3.50
N ILE A 101 -17.33 -2.78 2.99
CA ILE A 101 -17.58 -4.20 2.84
C ILE A 101 -16.69 -4.95 3.83
N THR A 102 -17.30 -5.79 4.65
CA THR A 102 -16.62 -6.45 5.77
C THR A 102 -16.33 -7.92 5.48
N LYS A 103 -15.41 -8.49 6.27
CA LYS A 103 -15.00 -9.91 6.17
C LYS A 103 -16.10 -10.90 6.53
N ASP A 104 -17.14 -10.45 7.20
CA ASP A 104 -18.36 -11.23 7.44
C ASP A 104 -19.44 -10.97 6.37
N HIS A 105 -19.04 -10.41 5.23
CA HIS A 105 -19.86 -10.21 4.04
C HIS A 105 -21.08 -9.32 4.31
N GLN A 106 -20.89 -8.27 5.13
CA GLN A 106 -21.87 -7.20 5.31
C GLN A 106 -21.45 -5.96 4.52
N ILE A 107 -22.46 -5.18 4.10
CA ILE A 107 -22.22 -3.86 3.52
C ILE A 107 -22.83 -2.80 4.42
N HIS A 108 -21.97 -1.90 4.88
CA HIS A 108 -22.36 -0.72 5.63
C HIS A 108 -22.38 0.50 4.69
N PRO A 109 -23.56 0.98 4.29
CA PRO A 109 -23.65 2.22 3.53
C PRO A 109 -23.33 3.40 4.43
N ALA A 110 -22.40 4.25 4.00
CA ALA A 110 -21.96 5.41 4.74
C ALA A 110 -22.21 6.68 3.94
N GLN A 111 -23.00 7.61 4.47
CA GLN A 111 -23.13 8.95 3.92
C GLN A 111 -21.85 9.76 4.13
N PHE A 112 -21.23 9.57 5.29
CA PHE A 112 -19.93 10.12 5.66
C PHE A 112 -19.02 9.01 6.14
N LEU A 113 -17.76 9.07 5.73
CA LEU A 113 -16.75 8.11 6.11
C LEU A 113 -15.43 8.84 6.40
N GLU A 114 -14.75 8.41 7.44
CA GLU A 114 -13.46 8.91 7.86
C GLU A 114 -12.60 7.75 8.37
N VAL A 115 -11.51 7.47 7.67
CA VAL A 115 -10.52 6.47 8.09
C VAL A 115 -9.48 7.16 8.98
N GLN A 116 -9.33 6.68 10.21
CA GLN A 116 -8.38 7.16 11.22
C GLN A 116 -7.56 5.98 11.75
N GLY A 117 -6.41 5.70 11.13
CA GLY A 117 -5.62 4.51 11.47
C GLY A 117 -6.40 3.24 11.16
N THR A 118 -6.60 2.35 12.14
CA THR A 118 -7.42 1.15 11.99
C THR A 118 -8.91 1.38 12.12
N ILE A 119 -9.37 2.58 12.45
CA ILE A 119 -10.79 2.81 12.69
C ILE A 119 -11.39 3.56 11.51
N ILE A 120 -12.37 2.95 10.87
CA ILE A 120 -13.26 3.62 9.94
C ILE A 120 -14.44 4.13 10.75
N ASN A 121 -14.47 5.44 10.98
CA ASN A 121 -15.64 6.13 11.51
C ASN A 121 -16.59 6.42 10.35
N TYR A 122 -17.85 6.04 10.46
CA TYR A 122 -18.82 6.28 9.42
C TYR A 122 -20.18 6.64 9.99
N GLN A 123 -20.98 7.31 9.18
CA GLN A 123 -22.36 7.63 9.51
C GLN A 123 -23.26 7.09 8.41
N GLY A 124 -24.21 6.24 8.78
CA GLY A 124 -25.19 5.67 7.86
C GLY A 124 -26.22 6.69 7.35
N LYS A 125 -27.24 6.22 6.62
CA LYS A 125 -28.33 7.08 6.11
C LYS A 125 -29.22 7.58 7.26
N GLN A 126 -29.91 8.71 7.05
CA GLN A 126 -30.69 9.49 8.03
C GLN A 126 -31.21 8.71 9.25
N GLY A 127 -30.74 9.09 10.44
CA GLY A 127 -31.16 8.52 11.73
C GLY A 127 -30.21 7.45 12.29
N GLN A 128 -29.30 6.91 11.47
CA GLN A 128 -28.20 6.09 11.97
C GLN A 128 -27.13 7.00 12.58
N GLY A 129 -26.78 6.71 13.84
CA GLY A 129 -25.73 7.43 14.58
C GLY A 129 -24.35 7.22 13.97
N LYS A 130 -23.33 7.86 14.57
CA LYS A 130 -21.94 7.58 14.20
C LYS A 130 -21.58 6.16 14.63
N GLN A 131 -20.94 5.43 13.73
CA GLN A 131 -20.46 4.08 13.94
C GLN A 131 -18.97 4.02 13.64
N SER A 132 -18.31 3.00 14.19
CA SER A 132 -16.89 2.75 13.99
C SER A 132 -16.69 1.28 13.68
N ILE A 133 -15.80 0.96 12.75
CA ILE A 133 -15.40 -0.40 12.42
C ILE A 133 -13.89 -0.47 12.26
N ASP A 134 -13.29 -1.55 12.76
CA ASP A 134 -11.86 -1.78 12.59
C ASP A 134 -11.55 -2.25 11.16
N THR A 135 -10.51 -1.70 10.55
CA THR A 135 -10.02 -2.03 9.20
C THR A 135 -9.65 -3.50 9.07
N ASP A 136 -9.23 -4.16 10.14
CA ASP A 136 -8.91 -5.60 10.12
C ASP A 136 -10.15 -6.46 9.86
N ASN A 137 -11.36 -5.91 10.04
CA ASN A 137 -12.63 -6.56 9.74
C ASN A 137 -13.22 -6.11 8.38
N VAL A 138 -12.48 -5.30 7.62
CA VAL A 138 -12.94 -4.70 6.36
C VAL A 138 -12.21 -5.38 5.21
N LEU A 139 -12.95 -5.80 4.19
CA LEU A 139 -12.40 -6.30 2.93
C LEU A 139 -12.01 -5.13 2.04
N LEU A 140 -12.95 -4.22 1.79
CA LEU A 140 -12.74 -3.06 0.95
C LEU A 140 -13.73 -1.93 1.24
N ILE A 141 -13.40 -0.74 0.77
CA ILE A 141 -14.30 0.42 0.71
C ILE A 141 -14.47 0.80 -0.75
N ILE A 142 -15.72 0.93 -1.21
CA ILE A 142 -16.06 1.60 -2.47
C ILE A 142 -16.61 2.98 -2.13
N TYR A 143 -15.90 4.02 -2.54
CA TYR A 143 -16.32 5.39 -2.30
C TYR A 143 -17.42 5.79 -3.30
N LYS A 144 -18.35 6.65 -2.86
CA LYS A 144 -19.44 7.18 -3.71
C LYS A 144 -18.98 7.90 -4.98
N ASP A 145 -17.70 8.26 -5.05
CA ASP A 145 -17.06 8.93 -6.18
C ASP A 145 -16.34 7.98 -7.14
N GLY A 146 -16.50 6.66 -6.95
CA GLY A 146 -15.91 5.61 -7.79
C GLY A 146 -14.55 5.11 -7.35
N ARG A 147 -13.86 5.81 -6.43
CA ARG A 147 -12.61 5.29 -5.87
C ARG A 147 -12.88 4.03 -5.06
N HIS A 148 -11.88 3.18 -4.93
CA HIS A 148 -11.93 2.00 -4.07
C HIS A 148 -10.62 1.83 -3.32
N GLU A 149 -10.66 1.14 -2.19
CA GLU A 149 -9.51 0.84 -1.36
C GLU A 149 -9.69 -0.54 -0.72
N LEU A 150 -8.67 -1.40 -0.86
CA LEU A 150 -8.68 -2.76 -0.33
C LEU A 150 -7.99 -2.76 1.03
N TYR A 151 -8.66 -3.36 2.01
CA TYR A 151 -8.16 -3.55 3.37
C TYR A 151 -7.78 -5.03 3.64
N SER A 152 -8.16 -5.92 2.72
CA SER A 152 -7.70 -7.31 2.64
C SER A 152 -6.95 -7.60 1.32
N PRO A 153 -6.19 -8.71 1.24
CA PRO A 153 -5.60 -9.18 -0.01
C PRO A 153 -6.64 -9.33 -1.13
N PRO A 154 -6.28 -9.05 -2.40
CA PRO A 154 -7.21 -9.14 -3.53
C PRO A 154 -7.95 -10.48 -3.68
N GLU A 155 -7.31 -11.59 -3.30
CA GLU A 155 -7.94 -12.93 -3.30
C GLU A 155 -9.10 -13.01 -2.29
N GLU A 156 -8.87 -12.59 -1.05
CA GLU A 156 -9.89 -12.55 0.01
C GLU A 156 -11.03 -11.57 -0.33
N VAL A 157 -10.67 -10.45 -0.98
CA VAL A 157 -11.63 -9.48 -1.48
C VAL A 157 -12.51 -10.06 -2.60
N ALA A 158 -11.91 -10.77 -3.55
CA ALA A 158 -12.64 -11.40 -4.65
C ALA A 158 -13.60 -12.47 -4.13
N GLU A 159 -13.16 -13.33 -3.20
CA GLU A 159 -14.00 -14.34 -2.54
C GLU A 159 -15.18 -13.68 -1.80
N GLY A 160 -14.92 -12.64 -1.00
CA GLY A 160 -15.97 -11.94 -0.28
C GLY A 160 -16.97 -11.21 -1.18
N LEU A 161 -16.52 -10.68 -2.32
CA LEU A 161 -17.41 -10.09 -3.34
C LEU A 161 -18.24 -11.14 -4.08
N GLU A 162 -17.69 -12.32 -4.35
CA GLU A 162 -18.41 -13.46 -4.94
C GLU A 162 -19.53 -13.93 -3.99
N GLU A 163 -19.24 -14.06 -2.69
CA GLU A 163 -20.23 -14.44 -1.67
C GLU A 163 -21.38 -13.43 -1.53
N LEU A 164 -21.10 -12.15 -1.79
CA LEU A 164 -22.11 -11.10 -1.79
C LEU A 164 -23.08 -11.20 -2.98
N GLY A 165 -22.74 -11.93 -4.05
CA GLY A 165 -23.66 -12.47 -5.06
C GLY A 165 -24.76 -11.53 -5.53
N GLY A 166 -24.41 -10.42 -6.19
CA GLY A 166 -25.36 -9.47 -6.77
C GLY A 166 -26.16 -8.64 -5.76
N LYS A 167 -26.01 -8.85 -4.44
CA LYS A 167 -26.71 -8.07 -3.40
C LYS A 167 -26.25 -6.63 -3.29
N MET A 168 -25.26 -6.22 -4.08
CA MET A 168 -24.69 -4.86 -4.12
C MET A 168 -25.73 -3.74 -4.30
N ASP A 169 -26.91 -4.05 -4.84
CA ASP A 169 -28.01 -3.11 -5.09
C ASP A 169 -29.12 -3.13 -4.01
N ASP A 170 -29.19 -4.15 -3.16
CA ASP A 170 -30.36 -4.44 -2.29
C ASP A 170 -30.19 -4.00 -0.82
N TYR A 171 -29.25 -3.10 -0.53
CA TYR A 171 -28.94 -2.68 0.84
C TYR A 171 -29.93 -1.64 1.40
N ALA A 172 -31.09 -2.13 1.84
CA ALA A 172 -31.94 -1.47 2.83
C ALA A 172 -31.45 -1.84 4.25
N ALA A 173 -30.62 -0.95 4.83
CA ALA A 173 -30.31 -0.80 6.26
C ALA A 173 -30.55 -2.03 7.17
N SER A 174 -29.53 -2.89 7.33
CA SER A 174 -29.44 -3.76 8.51
C SER A 174 -28.66 -3.03 9.62
N THR A 175 -29.34 -2.74 10.72
CA THR A 175 -28.78 -2.10 11.92
C THR A 175 -28.13 -3.12 12.83
N THR A 176 -26.80 -3.10 12.93
CA THR A 176 -26.07 -3.68 14.05
C THR A 176 -25.43 -2.55 14.86
N THR A 177 -25.95 -2.33 16.06
CA THR A 177 -25.46 -1.38 17.06
C THR A 177 -24.06 -1.77 17.53
N VAL A 178 -23.08 -0.91 17.27
CA VAL A 178 -21.75 -0.94 17.92
C VAL A 178 -21.53 0.43 18.57
N ALA A 179 -21.00 0.42 19.79
CA ALA A 179 -21.01 1.52 20.73
C ALA A 179 -20.27 2.77 20.25
N GLU A 180 -20.90 3.92 20.50
CA GLU A 180 -20.48 5.27 20.15
C GLU A 180 -19.33 5.74 21.05
N GLN A 181 -18.17 6.08 20.49
CA GLN A 181 -17.16 6.91 21.16
C GLN A 181 -17.05 8.26 20.48
N THR A 182 -17.35 9.31 21.25
CA THR A 182 -17.21 10.71 20.85
C THR A 182 -15.81 11.19 21.23
N ILE A 183 -15.03 11.74 20.29
CA ILE A 183 -13.83 12.50 20.65
C ILE A 183 -13.85 13.88 19.99
N SER A 184 -13.81 14.89 20.86
CA SER A 184 -13.61 16.31 20.57
C SER A 184 -12.15 16.60 20.25
N GLY A 185 -11.92 17.54 19.32
CA GLY A 185 -10.60 18.07 19.02
C GLY A 185 -9.98 18.79 20.21
N ASP A 186 -8.89 18.24 20.71
CA ASP A 186 -7.67 18.93 21.17
C ASP A 186 -6.61 17.85 21.47
N VAL A 187 -5.36 18.12 21.07
CA VAL A 187 -4.14 17.28 21.21
C VAL A 187 -4.43 15.76 21.32
N ILE A 188 -4.74 15.13 20.18
CA ILE A 188 -4.91 13.67 20.08
C ILE A 188 -3.60 13.01 20.49
N ASN A 189 -3.56 12.52 21.73
CA ASN A 189 -2.53 11.62 22.20
C ASN A 189 -2.90 10.23 21.68
N LEU A 190 -2.08 9.69 20.77
CA LEU A 190 -2.34 8.37 20.20
C LEU A 190 -2.39 7.32 21.31
N ASP A 191 -3.45 6.53 21.33
CA ASP A 191 -3.54 5.38 22.24
C ASP A 191 -2.54 4.28 21.84
N ALA A 192 -2.45 3.23 22.65
CA ALA A 192 -1.48 2.15 22.45
C ALA A 192 -1.77 1.33 21.18
N GLU A 193 -3.03 1.19 20.80
CA GLU A 193 -3.48 0.40 19.64
C GLU A 193 -3.19 1.16 18.35
N GLN A 194 -3.54 2.46 18.32
CA GLN A 194 -3.19 3.38 17.24
C GLN A 194 -1.68 3.43 17.00
N LYS A 195 -0.88 3.49 18.08
CA LYS A 195 0.58 3.44 17.96
C LYS A 195 1.05 2.13 17.34
N ALA A 196 0.58 0.98 17.85
CA ALA A 196 0.97 -0.33 17.33
C ALA A 196 0.63 -0.47 15.83
N HIS A 197 -0.50 0.07 15.39
CA HIS A 197 -0.86 0.10 13.98
C HIS A 197 0.10 0.96 13.14
N PHE A 198 0.38 2.20 13.56
CA PHE A 198 1.31 3.06 12.83
C PHE A 198 2.74 2.50 12.83
N GLU A 199 3.12 1.81 13.90
CA GLU A 199 4.37 1.04 13.99
C GLU A 199 4.39 -0.07 12.93
N LYS A 200 3.28 -0.81 12.76
CA LYS A 200 3.16 -1.83 11.71
C LYS A 200 3.17 -1.23 10.30
N MET A 201 2.46 -0.14 10.09
CA MET A 201 2.44 0.59 8.82
C MET A 201 3.84 1.08 8.44
N ALA A 202 4.62 1.53 9.41
CA ALA A 202 6.00 1.92 9.20
C ALA A 202 6.83 0.73 8.67
N GLU A 203 6.69 -0.46 9.27
CA GLU A 203 7.34 -1.67 8.79
C GLU A 203 6.93 -2.00 7.36
N VAL A 204 5.64 -1.96 7.03
CA VAL A 204 5.13 -2.22 5.68
C VAL A 204 5.79 -1.27 4.68
N LYS A 205 5.74 0.04 4.93
CA LYS A 205 6.35 1.06 4.05
C LYS A 205 7.87 0.85 3.89
N ALA A 206 8.57 0.48 4.96
CA ALA A 206 10.00 0.18 4.89
C ALA A 206 10.32 -1.08 4.07
N ASN A 207 9.43 -2.08 4.08
CA ASN A 207 9.57 -3.27 3.24
C ASN A 207 9.19 -3.01 1.78
N ASP A 208 8.16 -2.19 1.54
CA ASP A 208 7.79 -1.75 0.19
C ASP A 208 8.91 -0.94 -0.46
N PHE A 209 9.59 -0.08 0.31
CA PHE A 209 10.81 0.58 -0.15
C PHE A 209 11.84 -0.44 -0.67
N GLY A 210 12.10 -1.51 0.10
CA GLY A 210 12.97 -2.61 -0.31
C GLY A 210 12.54 -3.30 -1.61
N LYS A 211 11.23 -3.49 -1.84
CA LYS A 211 10.68 -4.01 -3.09
C LYS A 211 11.00 -3.08 -4.27
N TYR A 212 10.77 -1.77 -4.10
CA TYR A 212 11.10 -0.79 -5.14
C TYR A 212 12.60 -0.75 -5.43
N LEU A 213 13.48 -0.84 -4.43
CA LEU A 213 14.93 -0.94 -4.67
C LEU A 213 15.29 -2.13 -5.55
N ARG A 214 14.61 -3.28 -5.36
CA ARG A 214 14.82 -4.47 -6.18
C ARG A 214 14.47 -4.20 -7.64
N ILE A 215 13.27 -3.66 -7.91
CA ILE A 215 12.81 -3.31 -9.26
C ILE A 215 13.78 -2.33 -9.92
N ILE A 216 14.09 -1.22 -9.24
CA ILE A 216 14.95 -0.15 -9.76
C ILE A 216 16.36 -0.66 -10.12
N SER A 217 16.89 -1.59 -9.31
CA SER A 217 18.23 -2.15 -9.50
C SER A 217 18.29 -3.24 -10.58
N ASN A 218 17.16 -3.90 -10.90
CA ASN A 218 17.13 -5.03 -11.80
C ASN A 218 17.36 -4.57 -13.25
N LYS A 219 18.41 -5.10 -13.89
CA LYS A 219 18.82 -4.70 -15.25
C LYS A 219 17.91 -5.26 -16.34
N GLU A 220 17.10 -6.26 -16.01
CA GLU A 220 16.16 -6.90 -16.94
C GLU A 220 14.78 -6.20 -16.97
N GLU A 221 14.43 -5.41 -15.94
CA GLU A 221 13.19 -4.62 -15.95
C GLU A 221 13.28 -3.52 -17.02
N ASP A 222 12.14 -3.16 -17.60
CA ASP A 222 12.07 -2.04 -18.53
C ASP A 222 12.22 -0.69 -17.81
N GLU A 223 12.46 0.35 -18.60
CA GLU A 223 12.74 1.68 -18.06
C GLU A 223 11.51 2.36 -17.47
N GLU A 224 10.31 2.06 -17.98
CA GLU A 224 9.05 2.65 -17.51
C GLU A 224 8.72 2.13 -16.11
N ASP A 225 8.81 0.82 -15.90
CA ASP A 225 8.61 0.17 -14.60
C ASP A 225 9.60 0.68 -13.55
N LYS A 226 10.85 0.96 -13.93
CA LYS A 226 11.84 1.58 -13.03
C LYS A 226 11.47 2.99 -12.66
N LEU A 227 11.01 3.81 -13.61
CA LEU A 227 10.59 5.18 -13.34
C LEU A 227 9.35 5.21 -12.44
N TYR A 228 8.39 4.32 -12.68
CA TYR A 228 7.23 4.13 -11.81
C TYR A 228 7.64 3.72 -10.39
N ALA A 229 8.56 2.75 -10.26
CA ALA A 229 9.08 2.33 -8.97
C ALA A 229 9.84 3.46 -8.23
N ILE A 230 10.55 4.33 -8.95
CA ILE A 230 11.19 5.53 -8.38
C ILE A 230 10.12 6.47 -7.82
N GLU A 231 9.08 6.77 -8.59
CA GLU A 231 8.00 7.66 -8.14
C GLU A 231 7.28 7.10 -6.92
N ALA A 232 6.92 5.81 -6.96
CA ALA A 232 6.27 5.12 -5.85
C ALA A 232 7.15 5.08 -4.59
N ALA A 233 8.45 4.83 -4.73
CA ALA A 233 9.39 4.85 -3.63
C ALA A 233 9.53 6.24 -3.00
N CYS A 234 9.61 7.31 -3.80
CA CYS A 234 9.68 8.68 -3.29
C CYS A 234 8.46 9.04 -2.43
N LYS A 235 7.25 8.58 -2.81
CA LYS A 235 6.00 8.82 -2.07
C LYS A 235 5.97 8.19 -0.68
N LEU A 236 6.85 7.24 -0.38
CA LEU A 236 6.97 6.66 0.96
C LEU A 236 7.64 7.62 1.95
N PHE A 237 8.35 8.64 1.47
CA PHE A 237 9.12 9.55 2.31
C PHE A 237 8.37 10.84 2.62
N ILE A 238 8.66 11.43 3.78
CA ILE A 238 8.06 12.67 4.25
C ILE A 238 8.44 13.87 3.37
N SER A 239 9.59 13.77 2.69
CA SER A 239 10.11 14.81 1.81
C SER A 239 11.12 14.22 0.83
N ASP A 240 11.14 14.72 -0.40
CA ASP A 240 12.20 14.44 -1.37
C ASP A 240 13.60 14.91 -0.90
N SER A 241 13.64 15.80 0.10
CA SER A 241 14.89 16.25 0.73
C SER A 241 15.45 15.26 1.77
N SER A 242 14.69 14.24 2.16
CA SER A 242 15.19 13.16 3.02
C SER A 242 16.38 12.48 2.37
N LYS A 243 17.30 11.98 3.20
CA LYS A 243 18.61 11.53 2.76
C LYS A 243 18.83 10.04 2.98
N VAL A 244 19.49 9.40 2.02
CA VAL A 244 20.03 8.05 2.17
C VAL A 244 21.54 8.13 2.31
N GLU A 245 22.05 7.58 3.41
CA GLU A 245 23.45 7.30 3.59
C GLU A 245 23.83 6.00 2.86
N VAL A 246 24.95 6.07 2.15
CA VAL A 246 25.57 4.93 1.48
C VAL A 246 27.03 4.82 1.88
N SER A 247 27.49 3.58 1.96
CA SER A 247 28.84 3.19 2.34
C SER A 247 29.29 2.04 1.46
N SER A 248 30.53 1.62 1.60
CA SER A 248 31.09 0.50 0.86
C SER A 248 32.24 -0.08 1.65
N ILE A 249 32.46 -1.39 1.57
CA ILE A 249 33.66 -2.03 2.15
C ILE A 249 34.96 -1.48 1.58
N ASN A 250 34.92 -0.87 0.38
CA ASN A 250 36.09 -0.34 -0.32
C ASN A 250 36.39 1.13 0.02
N ARG A 251 35.57 1.79 0.87
CA ARG A 251 35.70 3.23 1.18
C ARG A 251 35.43 3.48 2.66
N GLN A 252 36.25 4.34 3.28
CA GLN A 252 36.04 4.71 4.69
C GLN A 252 34.92 5.75 4.86
N ASP A 253 34.73 6.64 3.89
CA ASP A 253 33.74 7.71 3.98
C ASP A 253 32.35 7.24 3.56
N LYS A 254 31.36 7.68 4.31
CA LYS A 254 29.95 7.57 3.95
C LYS A 254 29.53 8.77 3.12
N LYS A 255 28.67 8.53 2.13
CA LYS A 255 28.08 9.58 1.30
C LYS A 255 26.59 9.67 1.57
N GLN A 256 26.03 10.86 1.41
CA GLN A 256 24.60 11.09 1.54
C GLN A 256 24.05 11.63 0.22
N TYR A 257 22.88 11.14 -0.17
CA TYR A 257 22.13 11.59 -1.34
C TYR A 257 20.69 11.83 -0.92
N THR A 258 19.98 12.72 -1.61
CA THR A 258 18.51 12.79 -1.43
C THR A 258 17.86 11.49 -1.94
N ILE A 259 16.62 11.21 -1.54
CA ILE A 259 15.90 10.00 -1.99
C ILE A 259 15.91 9.90 -3.53
N PRO A 260 15.48 10.92 -4.30
CA PRO A 260 15.47 10.82 -5.76
C PRO A 260 16.87 10.58 -6.35
N GLN A 261 17.88 11.29 -5.82
CA GLN A 261 19.28 11.13 -6.27
C GLN A 261 19.80 9.72 -5.99
N TYR A 262 19.48 9.14 -4.84
CA TYR A 262 19.88 7.80 -4.48
C TYR A 262 19.26 6.77 -5.43
N LEU A 263 17.96 6.87 -5.69
CA LEU A 263 17.22 5.94 -6.54
C LEU A 263 17.67 6.01 -8.01
N ASP A 264 17.89 7.22 -8.55
CA ASP A 264 18.46 7.38 -9.90
C ASP A 264 19.86 6.78 -10.02
N ARG A 265 20.68 6.92 -8.98
CA ARG A 265 22.03 6.32 -8.97
C ARG A 265 21.97 4.80 -8.90
N LEU A 266 21.01 4.23 -8.19
CA LEU A 266 20.77 2.79 -8.13
C LEU A 266 20.39 2.24 -9.51
N ARG A 267 19.50 2.94 -10.23
CA ARG A 267 19.11 2.61 -11.61
C ARG A 267 20.32 2.59 -12.55
N MET A 268 21.17 3.62 -12.47
CA MET A 268 22.32 3.84 -13.36
C MET A 268 23.62 3.12 -12.94
N LEU A 269 23.57 2.13 -12.03
CA LEU A 269 24.78 1.44 -11.61
C LEU A 269 25.52 0.75 -12.78
N PRO A 270 26.87 0.82 -12.82
CA PRO A 270 27.68 0.30 -13.93
C PRO A 270 27.97 -1.21 -13.78
N TYR A 271 26.93 -2.00 -13.56
CA TYR A 271 26.99 -3.46 -13.49
C TYR A 271 26.08 -4.05 -14.56
N ASP A 272 26.44 -5.22 -15.10
CA ASP A 272 25.60 -5.95 -16.05
C ASP A 272 24.38 -6.57 -15.36
N LYS A 273 24.55 -6.92 -14.09
CA LYS A 273 23.47 -7.39 -13.21
C LYS A 273 23.69 -6.92 -11.78
N VAL A 274 22.59 -6.64 -11.10
CA VAL A 274 22.56 -6.33 -9.67
C VAL A 274 21.61 -7.32 -8.98
N GLU A 275 22.07 -7.92 -7.88
CA GLU A 275 21.21 -8.65 -6.95
C GLU A 275 21.12 -7.83 -5.65
N LEU A 276 19.93 -7.33 -5.36
CA LEU A 276 19.62 -6.58 -4.14
C LEU A 276 18.57 -7.35 -3.34
N ILE A 277 18.95 -7.79 -2.15
CA ILE A 277 18.06 -8.48 -1.21
C ILE A 277 17.84 -7.57 -0.01
N TRP A 278 16.59 -7.17 0.18
CA TRP A 278 16.13 -6.45 1.35
C TRP A 278 15.57 -7.45 2.36
N MET A 279 16.19 -7.54 3.54
CA MET A 279 15.68 -8.37 4.62
C MET A 279 14.58 -7.64 5.37
N GLN A 280 13.63 -8.40 5.92
CA GLN A 280 12.46 -7.89 6.62
C GLN A 280 12.83 -6.74 7.59
N ALA A 281 12.32 -5.55 7.29
CA ALA A 281 12.50 -4.37 8.12
C ALA A 281 11.57 -4.46 9.35
N GLN A 282 12.08 -4.08 10.52
CA GLN A 282 11.37 -4.17 11.80
C GLN A 282 11.56 -2.89 12.61
N LEU A 283 10.52 -2.50 13.34
CA LEU A 283 10.64 -1.36 14.24
C LEU A 283 11.52 -1.73 15.44
N VAL A 284 12.52 -0.89 15.71
CA VAL A 284 13.45 -1.06 16.85
C VAL A 284 13.28 0.01 17.92
N SER A 285 12.46 1.02 17.66
CA SER A 285 12.02 1.98 18.68
C SER A 285 10.56 2.35 18.52
N GLN A 286 9.80 2.29 19.63
CA GLN A 286 8.41 2.75 19.68
C GLN A 286 8.27 4.21 19.24
N LEU A 287 7.10 4.57 18.69
CA LEU A 287 6.79 5.93 18.29
C LEU A 287 6.74 6.87 19.50
N ARG A 288 7.59 7.91 19.48
CA ARG A 288 7.71 8.91 20.55
C ARG A 288 7.27 10.28 20.05
N PRO A 289 6.47 11.04 20.81
CA PRO A 289 6.07 12.38 20.41
C PRO A 289 7.29 13.31 20.37
N GLY A 290 7.39 14.13 19.33
CA GLY A 290 8.31 15.25 19.22
C GLY A 290 7.67 16.57 19.64
N GLU A 291 8.49 17.62 19.70
CA GLU A 291 8.03 18.98 20.08
C GLU A 291 7.20 19.66 18.98
N ASP A 292 7.22 19.13 17.76
CA ASP A 292 6.53 19.67 16.58
C ASP A 292 5.14 19.05 16.34
N GLY A 293 4.66 18.22 17.29
CA GLY A 293 3.37 17.54 17.19
C GLY A 293 3.37 16.30 16.30
N LYS A 294 4.54 15.84 15.84
CA LYS A 294 4.72 14.55 15.15
C LYS A 294 5.18 13.47 16.11
N TYR A 295 5.14 12.21 15.68
CA TYR A 295 5.77 11.11 16.38
C TYR A 295 6.93 10.55 15.56
N TYR A 296 7.97 10.09 16.25
CA TYR A 296 9.21 9.63 15.65
C TYR A 296 9.56 8.22 16.11
N GLY A 297 10.05 7.41 15.18
CA GLY A 297 10.53 6.05 15.44
C GLY A 297 11.71 5.70 14.54
N VAL A 298 12.24 4.49 14.73
CA VAL A 298 13.38 3.97 13.99
C VAL A 298 13.08 2.52 13.62
N ILE A 299 13.24 2.23 12.33
CA ILE A 299 13.20 0.88 11.77
C ILE A 299 14.62 0.44 11.49
N ALA A 300 14.95 -0.80 11.85
CA ALA A 300 16.16 -1.46 11.40
C ALA A 300 15.86 -2.30 10.15
N ALA A 301 16.73 -2.21 9.16
CA ALA A 301 16.70 -3.04 7.96
C ALA A 301 18.11 -3.52 7.61
N GLN A 302 18.20 -4.64 6.90
CA GLN A 302 19.46 -5.15 6.38
C GLN A 302 19.35 -5.33 4.88
N GLN A 303 20.37 -4.89 4.15
CA GLN A 303 20.45 -4.99 2.71
C GLN A 303 21.70 -5.79 2.33
N LEU A 304 21.50 -6.82 1.51
CA LEU A 304 22.58 -7.48 0.78
C LEU A 304 22.61 -6.91 -0.64
N PHE A 305 23.80 -6.50 -1.08
CA PHE A 305 24.04 -5.99 -2.42
C PHE A 305 25.13 -6.79 -3.12
N ARG A 306 24.90 -7.16 -4.39
CA ARG A 306 25.88 -7.79 -5.27
C ARG A 306 25.85 -7.16 -6.64
N GLY A 307 27.03 -6.76 -7.12
CA GLY A 307 27.24 -6.27 -8.48
C GLY A 307 28.00 -7.29 -9.31
N TYR A 308 27.53 -7.53 -10.53
CA TYR A 308 28.10 -8.48 -11.47
C TYR A 308 28.64 -7.78 -12.71
N LEU A 309 29.79 -8.23 -13.21
CA LEU A 309 30.31 -7.91 -14.54
C LEU A 309 30.71 -9.23 -15.21
N ASP A 310 30.37 -9.41 -16.48
CA ASP A 310 30.67 -10.63 -17.22
C ASP A 310 30.20 -11.92 -16.48
N ASN A 311 29.06 -11.83 -15.79
CA ASN A 311 28.49 -12.87 -14.91
C ASN A 311 29.32 -13.25 -13.66
N GLU A 312 30.40 -12.54 -13.34
CA GLU A 312 31.16 -12.72 -12.11
C GLU A 312 30.79 -11.67 -11.05
N ILE A 313 30.78 -12.07 -9.77
CA ILE A 313 30.58 -11.13 -8.66
C ILE A 313 31.85 -10.30 -8.50
N VAL A 314 31.78 -9.03 -8.90
CA VAL A 314 32.89 -8.07 -8.75
C VAL A 314 32.77 -7.21 -7.49
N TYR A 315 31.59 -7.19 -6.87
CA TYR A 315 31.35 -6.47 -5.64
C TYR A 315 30.23 -7.12 -4.82
N GLN A 316 30.40 -7.19 -3.51
CA GLN A 316 29.37 -7.67 -2.58
C GLN A 316 29.54 -7.02 -1.21
N ASP A 317 28.43 -6.63 -0.58
CA ASP A 317 28.41 -6.23 0.83
C ASP A 317 27.07 -6.57 1.51
N VAL A 318 27.09 -6.52 2.84
CA VAL A 318 25.90 -6.49 3.68
C VAL A 318 25.92 -5.19 4.48
N THR A 319 24.82 -4.43 4.43
CA THR A 319 24.68 -3.15 5.09
C THR A 319 23.50 -3.15 6.04
N ASP A 320 23.75 -2.82 7.31
CA ASP A 320 22.69 -2.58 8.30
C ASP A 320 22.31 -1.10 8.28
N LYS A 321 21.02 -0.81 8.24
CA LYS A 321 20.46 0.52 8.08
C LYS A 321 19.46 0.81 9.18
N ASN A 322 19.45 2.07 9.62
CA ASN A 322 18.37 2.63 10.43
C ASN A 322 17.59 3.61 9.57
N ILE A 323 16.28 3.46 9.55
CA ILE A 323 15.35 4.32 8.82
C ILE A 323 14.56 5.09 9.85
N GLU A 324 14.66 6.42 9.80
CA GLU A 324 13.81 7.28 10.60
C GLU A 324 12.37 7.22 10.09
N VAL A 325 11.42 7.16 11.02
CA VAL A 325 9.99 7.13 10.74
C VAL A 325 9.35 8.35 11.34
N VAL A 326 8.48 9.00 10.59
CA VAL A 326 7.73 10.19 10.99
C VAL A 326 6.25 9.94 10.81
N LEU A 327 5.51 9.91 11.91
CA LEU A 327 4.06 9.94 11.90
C LEU A 327 3.60 11.40 12.02
N ALA A 328 2.95 11.89 10.97
CA ALA A 328 2.59 13.29 10.82
C ALA A 328 1.12 13.44 10.41
N ARG A 329 0.55 14.61 10.74
CA ARG A 329 -0.75 15.02 10.20
C ARG A 329 -0.57 15.68 8.85
N TYR A 330 -1.49 15.39 7.92
CA TYR A 330 -1.58 16.05 6.63
C TYR A 330 -3.02 16.52 6.38
N GLU A 331 -3.15 17.61 5.63
CA GLU A 331 -4.46 18.16 5.26
C GLU A 331 -4.95 17.51 3.97
N VAL A 332 -6.14 16.92 4.02
CA VAL A 332 -6.89 16.50 2.83
C VAL A 332 -8.09 17.43 2.63
N PHE A 333 -8.31 17.80 1.38
CA PHE A 333 -9.55 18.42 0.95
C PHE A 333 -10.50 17.31 0.52
N ASP A 334 -11.54 17.11 1.32
CA ASP A 334 -12.53 16.08 1.08
C ASP A 334 -13.92 16.74 1.12
N GLU A 335 -14.65 16.67 0.01
CA GLU A 335 -15.98 17.31 -0.15
C GLU A 335 -16.03 18.81 0.17
N GLY A 336 -14.96 19.55 -0.13
CA GLY A 336 -14.88 20.98 0.13
C GLY A 336 -14.59 21.34 1.60
N VAL A 337 -14.36 20.35 2.47
CA VAL A 337 -13.96 20.54 3.86
C VAL A 337 -12.49 20.13 4.02
N ARG A 338 -11.71 20.97 4.71
CA ARG A 338 -10.33 20.64 5.12
C ARG A 338 -10.39 19.67 6.31
N LYS A 339 -9.82 18.48 6.17
CA LYS A 339 -9.68 17.48 7.24
C LYS A 339 -8.20 17.20 7.50
N GLN A 340 -7.84 16.94 8.76
CA GLN A 340 -6.49 16.50 9.13
C GLN A 340 -6.48 14.98 9.29
N LYS A 341 -5.62 14.28 8.53
CA LYS A 341 -5.41 12.84 8.62
C LYS A 341 -4.01 12.54 9.15
N TRP A 342 -3.83 11.39 9.80
CA TRP A 342 -2.51 10.89 10.17
C TRP A 342 -1.98 9.94 9.09
N ASP A 343 -0.69 10.02 8.78
CA ASP A 343 0.02 9.02 7.98
C ASP A 343 1.47 8.88 8.46
N VAL A 344 2.04 7.71 8.18
CA VAL A 344 3.40 7.33 8.49
C VAL A 344 4.28 7.52 7.26
N PHE A 345 5.40 8.19 7.44
CA PHE A 345 6.37 8.43 6.38
C PHE A 345 7.74 7.92 6.79
N LEU A 346 8.52 7.46 5.83
CA LEU A 346 9.95 7.26 6.00
C LEU A 346 10.65 8.63 5.94
N SER A 347 11.82 8.73 6.55
CA SER A 347 12.67 9.92 6.53
C SER A 347 14.11 9.49 6.23
N ASP A 348 15.09 10.08 6.88
CA ASP A 348 16.50 9.81 6.64
C ASP A 348 16.84 8.34 6.92
N ILE A 349 17.67 7.77 6.05
CA ILE A 349 18.20 6.41 6.15
C ILE A 349 19.69 6.49 6.45
N GLY A 350 20.07 6.13 7.67
CA GLY A 350 21.47 6.05 8.11
C GLY A 350 22.05 4.64 7.93
N VAL A 351 23.34 4.54 7.62
CA VAL A 351 24.07 3.27 7.64
C VAL A 351 24.61 3.07 9.05
N GLN A 352 24.32 1.94 9.68
CA GLN A 352 24.96 1.56 10.94
C GLN A 352 26.33 0.94 10.67
N GLN A 353 26.38 -0.06 9.80
CA GLN A 353 27.63 -0.71 9.39
C GLN A 353 27.50 -1.33 8.00
N THR A 354 28.64 -1.47 7.33
CA THR A 354 28.79 -2.23 6.09
C THR A 354 29.92 -3.23 6.26
N ARG A 355 29.66 -4.48 5.90
CA ARG A 355 30.61 -5.60 6.05
C ARG A 355 30.60 -6.48 4.82
N GLU A 356 31.64 -7.28 4.68
CA GLU A 356 31.65 -8.39 3.73
C GLU A 356 30.60 -9.43 4.15
N LYS A 357 30.03 -10.15 3.18
CA LYS A 357 28.98 -11.16 3.45
C LYS A 357 29.56 -12.42 4.09
#